data_AF-H5WT02-F1
#
_entry.id   AF-H5WT02-F1
#
_cell.length_a   1.000
_cell.length_b   1.000
_cell.length_c   1.000
_cell.angle_alpha   90.00
_cell.angle_beta   90.00
_cell.angle_gamma   90.00
#
_symmetry.space_group_name_H-M   'P 1'
#
loop_
_entity.id
_entity.type
_entity.pdbx_description
1 polymer ?
#
loop_
_entity_poly.entity_id
_entity_poly.type
_entity_poly.pdbx_seq_one_letter_code
_entity_poly.pdbx_strand_id
1 'polypeptide(L)'
;MEIQSWMIRRWPHVEWYLPATLNEWPAFSHMGTQVQGQPDAQGRCVGHTVWLGNVDGRTAGAAWAWTEWRPGVVLLSDPNAIVSNLRCRGDSGLSNTVALNLLAHALPWQNEVLRVLKAMRDYPVPGPLPRPRARGWRQDLAARA
;
A
#
# COMPACT_ATOMS: atom_id res chain seq x y z
N MET A 1 11.47 8.29 -0.13
CA MET A 1 11.81 7.29 0.91
C MET A 1 10.59 6.40 1.08
N GLU A 2 10.69 5.12 0.77
CA GLU A 2 9.56 4.19 0.87
C GLU A 2 9.53 3.62 2.30
N ILE A 3 8.50 3.98 3.08
CA ILE A 3 8.32 3.42 4.42
C ILE A 3 7.55 2.12 4.28
N GLN A 4 8.15 1.02 4.74
CA GLN A 4 7.50 -0.28 4.78
C GLN A 4 6.60 -0.37 6.01
N SER A 5 5.46 -1.05 5.86
CA SER A 5 4.45 -1.21 6.93
C SER A 5 5.04 -1.76 8.23
N TRP A 6 5.99 -2.70 8.16
CA TRP A 6 6.64 -3.29 9.33
C TRP A 6 7.56 -2.32 10.08
N MET A 7 8.08 -1.26 9.44
CA MET A 7 9.01 -0.31 10.07
C MET A 7 8.32 0.49 11.18
N ILE A 8 7.03 0.76 11.03
CA ILE A 8 6.21 1.50 12.00
C ILE A 8 6.21 0.80 13.37
N ARG A 9 6.30 -0.54 13.41
CA ARG A 9 6.36 -1.30 14.68
C ARG A 9 7.58 -0.97 15.53
N ARG A 10 8.64 -0.42 14.93
CA ARG A 10 9.87 -0.04 15.65
C ARG A 10 9.85 1.40 16.13
N TRP A 11 8.81 2.16 15.82
CA TRP A 11 8.71 3.55 16.26
C TRP A 11 8.29 3.62 17.73
N PRO A 12 8.68 4.67 18.46
CA PRO A 12 8.20 4.90 19.81
C PRO A 12 6.68 4.90 19.85
N HIS A 13 6.11 4.30 20.90
CA HIS A 13 4.67 4.32 21.10
C HIS A 13 4.17 5.75 21.32
N VAL A 14 3.06 6.06 20.67
CA VAL A 14 2.36 7.34 20.81
C VAL A 14 1.01 7.05 21.43
N GLU A 15 0.84 7.54 22.65
CA GLU A 15 -0.43 7.47 23.35
C GLU A 15 -1.45 8.35 22.64
N TRP A 16 -2.67 7.85 22.51
CA TRP A 16 -3.75 8.51 21.81
C TRP A 16 -5.07 8.20 22.49
N TYR A 17 -6.08 9.02 22.25
CA TYR A 17 -7.43 8.84 22.76
C TYR A 17 -8.39 8.78 21.59
N LEU A 18 -9.34 7.84 21.63
CA LEU A 18 -10.39 7.80 20.63
C LEU A 18 -11.23 9.09 20.76
N PRO A 19 -11.22 9.98 19.75
CA PRO A 19 -11.94 11.24 19.86
C PRO A 19 -13.44 11.00 19.80
N ALA A 20 -14.22 11.83 20.49
CA ALA A 20 -15.68 11.70 20.49
C ALA A 20 -16.29 12.12 19.16
N THR A 21 -15.57 12.95 18.39
CA THR A 21 -16.04 13.52 17.12
C THR A 21 -14.96 13.41 16.03
N LEU A 22 -15.38 13.30 14.76
CA LEU A 22 -14.46 13.05 13.63
C LEU A 22 -13.49 14.20 13.34
N ASN A 23 -13.83 15.44 13.69
CA ASN A 23 -13.00 16.63 13.50
C ASN A 23 -11.83 16.72 14.49
N GLU A 24 -11.84 15.94 15.56
CA GLU A 24 -10.75 15.84 16.54
C GLU A 24 -9.73 14.75 16.15
N TRP A 25 -9.94 14.10 15.01
CA TRP A 25 -9.03 13.06 14.55
C TRP A 25 -7.69 13.66 14.13
N PRO A 26 -6.58 13.00 14.50
CA PRO A 26 -5.28 13.44 14.04
C PRO A 26 -5.20 13.43 12.52
N ALA A 27 -4.61 14.48 11.96
CA ALA A 27 -4.42 14.57 10.52
C ALA A 27 -3.36 13.56 10.08
N PHE A 28 -3.78 12.57 9.28
CA PHE A 28 -2.90 11.63 8.62
C PHE A 28 -2.81 11.96 7.12
N SER A 29 -1.59 11.98 6.61
CA SER A 29 -1.28 12.11 5.19
C SER A 29 -0.88 10.76 4.60
N HIS A 30 -1.30 10.52 3.36
CA HIS A 30 -0.86 9.36 2.60
C HIS A 30 0.64 9.45 2.33
N MET A 31 1.37 8.41 2.72
CA MET A 31 2.81 8.33 2.48
C MET A 31 3.13 7.43 1.27
N GLY A 32 2.34 6.39 1.06
CA GLY A 32 2.55 5.49 -0.05
C GLY A 32 1.57 4.34 -0.09
N THR A 33 1.41 3.77 -1.28
CA THR A 33 0.69 2.52 -1.52
C THR A 33 1.60 1.64 -2.33
N GLN A 34 1.78 0.41 -1.87
CA GLN A 34 2.59 -0.61 -2.54
C GLN A 34 1.66 -1.72 -3.04
N VAL A 35 1.82 -2.12 -4.30
CA VAL A 35 1.16 -3.29 -4.87
C VAL A 35 2.11 -4.48 -4.73
N GLN A 36 1.58 -5.61 -4.26
CA GLN A 36 2.35 -6.83 -4.05
C GLN A 36 2.13 -7.84 -5.16
N GLY A 37 3.24 -8.38 -5.66
CA GLY A 37 3.23 -9.44 -6.66
C GLY A 37 2.63 -9.01 -7.99
N GLN A 38 2.29 -10.02 -8.80
CA GLN A 38 1.52 -9.83 -10.03
C GLN A 38 0.02 -9.88 -9.72
N PRO A 39 -0.83 -9.18 -10.49
CA PRO A 39 -2.26 -9.36 -10.40
C PRO A 39 -2.65 -10.84 -10.56
N ASP A 40 -3.73 -11.26 -9.90
CA ASP A 40 -4.23 -12.62 -10.05
C ASP A 40 -4.84 -12.87 -11.46
N ALA A 41 -5.34 -14.08 -11.70
CA ALA A 41 -5.95 -14.44 -12.98
C ALA A 41 -7.18 -13.57 -13.34
N GLN A 42 -7.77 -12.87 -12.37
CA GLN A 42 -8.89 -11.94 -12.55
C GLN A 42 -8.41 -10.48 -12.60
N GLY A 43 -7.10 -10.23 -12.62
CA GLY A 43 -6.51 -8.90 -12.63
C GLY A 43 -6.61 -8.14 -11.31
N ARG A 44 -6.93 -8.84 -10.21
CA ARG A 44 -7.06 -8.25 -8.87
C ARG A 44 -5.69 -8.13 -8.23
N CYS A 45 -5.49 -7.01 -7.56
CA CYS A 45 -4.24 -6.70 -6.88
C CYS A 45 -4.41 -6.79 -5.36
N VAL A 46 -3.31 -7.03 -4.67
CA VAL A 46 -3.20 -6.91 -3.21
C VAL A 46 -2.03 -6.02 -2.87
N GLY A 47 -1.99 -5.49 -1.64
CA GLY A 47 -0.88 -4.64 -1.25
C GLY A 47 -1.01 -4.04 0.13
N HIS A 48 -0.23 -2.99 0.39
CA HIS A 48 -0.30 -2.21 1.61
C HIS A 48 -0.43 -0.73 1.32
N THR A 49 -0.96 0.02 2.28
CA THR A 49 -0.93 1.48 2.29
C THR A 49 -0.37 1.96 3.61
N VAL A 50 0.34 3.09 3.57
CA VAL A 50 1.04 3.68 4.71
C VAL A 50 0.61 5.13 4.86
N TRP A 51 0.27 5.48 6.10
CA TRP A 51 -0.26 6.78 6.50
C TRP A 51 0.55 7.29 7.67
N LEU A 52 0.92 8.57 7.62
CA LEU A 52 1.66 9.25 8.67
C LEU A 52 0.91 10.46 9.18
N GLY A 53 0.91 10.65 10.49
CA GLY A 53 0.29 11.79 11.14
C GLY A 53 1.17 12.34 12.25
N ASN A 54 0.73 13.45 12.81
CA ASN A 54 1.29 14.00 14.04
C ASN A 54 0.23 13.93 15.14
N VAL A 55 0.58 13.33 16.27
CA VAL A 55 -0.27 13.26 17.48
C VAL A 55 0.56 13.80 18.64
N ASP A 56 0.10 14.88 19.26
CA ASP A 56 0.77 15.57 20.37
C ASP A 56 2.27 15.84 20.11
N GLY A 57 2.59 16.30 18.89
CA GLY A 57 3.97 16.61 18.50
C GLY A 57 4.82 15.40 18.14
N ARG A 58 4.28 14.17 18.21
CA ARG A 58 4.98 12.93 17.90
C ARG A 58 4.54 12.35 16.57
N THR A 59 5.48 11.73 15.85
CA THR A 59 5.19 11.03 14.60
C THR A 59 4.40 9.75 14.88
N ALA A 60 3.20 9.68 14.32
CA ALA A 60 2.37 8.49 14.32
C ALA A 60 2.35 7.88 12.91
N GLY A 61 2.37 6.55 12.85
CA GLY A 61 2.23 5.79 11.62
C GLY A 61 1.12 4.77 11.74
N ALA A 62 0.38 4.58 10.65
CA ALA A 62 -0.58 3.51 10.50
C ALA A 62 -0.43 2.89 9.11
N ALA A 63 -0.48 1.57 9.03
CA ALA A 63 -0.41 0.83 7.79
C ALA A 63 -1.26 -0.42 7.86
N TRP A 64 -1.84 -0.82 6.74
CA TRP A 64 -2.65 -2.03 6.64
C TRP A 64 -2.57 -2.64 5.26
N ALA A 65 -2.96 -3.90 5.18
CA ALA A 65 -3.12 -4.62 3.92
C ALA A 65 -4.47 -4.31 3.27
N TRP A 66 -4.49 -4.27 1.94
CA TRP A 66 -5.70 -4.15 1.14
C TRP A 66 -5.72 -5.19 0.04
N THR A 67 -6.94 -5.56 -0.36
CA THR A 67 -7.22 -6.51 -1.44
C THR A 67 -8.25 -5.88 -2.38
N GLU A 68 -8.02 -5.99 -3.68
CA GLU A 68 -9.05 -5.65 -4.67
C GLU A 68 -10.03 -6.82 -4.82
N TRP A 69 -11.30 -6.58 -4.52
CA TRP A 69 -12.35 -7.60 -4.67
C TRP A 69 -12.76 -7.78 -6.13
N ARG A 70 -12.90 -6.65 -6.81
CA ARG A 70 -13.17 -6.50 -8.25
C ARG A 70 -12.58 -5.18 -8.72
N PRO A 71 -12.39 -4.96 -10.03
CA PRO A 71 -11.86 -3.71 -10.54
C PRO A 71 -12.57 -2.48 -9.94
N GLY A 72 -11.78 -1.62 -9.28
CA GLY A 72 -12.30 -0.39 -8.68
C GLY A 72 -12.91 -0.53 -7.27
N VAL A 73 -12.95 -1.74 -6.69
CA VAL A 73 -13.44 -1.98 -5.33
C VAL A 73 -12.35 -2.65 -4.51
N VAL A 74 -11.80 -1.88 -3.57
CA VAL A 74 -10.77 -2.36 -2.63
C VAL A 74 -11.35 -2.47 -1.23
N LEU A 75 -10.91 -3.50 -0.52
CA LEU A 75 -11.29 -3.80 0.85
C LEU A 75 -10.04 -3.97 1.70
N LEU A 76 -10.22 -3.74 2.98
CA LEU A 76 -9.16 -3.94 3.96
C LEU A 76 -9.02 -5.46 4.19
N SER A 77 -7.81 -6.00 3.98
CA SER A 77 -7.62 -7.46 3.89
C SER A 77 -7.85 -8.17 5.23
N ASP A 78 -7.44 -7.53 6.32
CA ASP A 78 -7.67 -8.00 7.68
C ASP A 78 -7.89 -6.79 8.62
N PRO A 79 -9.15 -6.52 9.03
CA PRO A 79 -9.52 -5.46 9.97
C PRO A 79 -8.74 -5.47 11.29
N ASN A 80 -8.23 -6.61 11.71
CA ASN A 80 -7.52 -6.73 12.98
C ASN A 80 -5.99 -6.63 12.82
N ALA A 81 -5.47 -6.54 11.59
CA ALA A 81 -4.03 -6.51 11.31
C ALA A 81 -3.50 -5.11 10.96
N ILE A 82 -4.10 -4.04 11.48
CA ILE A 82 -3.59 -2.69 11.31
C ILE A 82 -2.30 -2.53 12.12
N VAL A 83 -1.22 -2.20 11.44
CA VAL A 83 0.10 -1.96 12.01
C VAL A 83 0.23 -0.48 12.37
N SER A 84 0.43 -0.17 13.64
CA SER A 84 0.57 1.20 14.11
C SER A 84 1.46 1.30 15.35
N ASN A 85 2.10 2.45 15.54
CA ASN A 85 2.74 2.80 16.81
C ASN A 85 1.79 3.56 17.76
N LEU A 86 0.55 3.85 17.33
CA LEU A 86 -0.49 4.42 18.17
C LEU A 86 -0.98 3.39 19.20
N ARG A 87 -1.23 3.88 20.41
CA ARG A 87 -1.87 3.15 21.49
C ARG A 87 -3.05 3.96 21.99
N CYS A 88 -4.26 3.50 21.71
CA CYS A 88 -5.46 4.07 22.30
C CYS A 88 -5.48 3.76 23.79
N ARG A 89 -5.52 4.81 24.62
CA ARG A 89 -5.64 4.69 26.07
C ARG A 89 -7.06 4.22 26.42
N GLY A 90 -7.16 3.06 27.07
CA GLY A 90 -8.41 2.44 27.50
C GLY A 90 -8.15 1.11 28.20
N ASP A 91 -9.16 0.57 28.89
CA ASP A 91 -9.01 -0.58 29.81
C ASP A 91 -8.79 -1.94 29.13
N SER A 92 -8.75 -2.00 27.79
CA SER A 92 -8.55 -3.26 27.07
C SER A 92 -7.84 -3.10 25.72
N GLY A 93 -7.14 -4.16 25.30
CA GLY A 93 -6.54 -4.24 23.96
C GLY A 93 -7.55 -4.13 22.81
N LEU A 94 -8.83 -4.43 23.06
CA LEU A 94 -9.91 -4.27 22.08
C LEU A 94 -10.17 -2.80 21.73
N SER A 95 -10.00 -1.89 22.69
CA SER A 95 -10.16 -0.45 22.48
C SER A 95 -9.19 0.06 21.40
N ASN A 96 -7.96 -0.46 21.41
CA ASN A 96 -6.96 -0.12 20.41
C ASN A 96 -7.32 -0.65 19.02
N THR A 97 -7.81 -1.88 18.92
CA THR A 97 -8.27 -2.45 17.63
C THR A 97 -9.42 -1.66 17.05
N VAL A 98 -10.42 -1.30 17.86
CA VAL A 98 -11.56 -0.48 17.43
C VAL A 98 -11.09 0.90 16.94
N ALA A 99 -10.22 1.57 17.70
CA ALA A 99 -9.74 2.89 17.36
C ALA A 99 -8.93 2.89 16.04
N LEU A 100 -8.08 1.89 15.82
CA LEU A 100 -7.33 1.73 14.58
C LEU A 100 -8.25 1.43 13.38
N ASN A 101 -9.30 0.63 13.57
CA ASN A 101 -10.29 0.40 12.51
C ASN A 101 -11.01 1.69 12.13
N LEU A 102 -11.48 2.43 13.12
CA LEU A 102 -12.12 3.73 12.88
C LEU A 102 -11.17 4.70 12.16
N LEU A 103 -9.86 4.65 12.45
CA LEU A 103 -8.84 5.41 11.71
C LEU A 103 -8.81 5.03 10.24
N ALA A 104 -8.69 3.74 9.94
CA ALA A 104 -8.68 3.27 8.56
C ALA A 104 -9.98 3.64 7.84
N HIS A 105 -11.13 3.65 8.51
CA HIS A 105 -12.41 4.06 7.91
C HIS A 105 -12.54 5.57 7.69
N ALA A 106 -11.92 6.39 8.53
CA ALA A 106 -11.96 7.85 8.40
C ALA A 106 -11.02 8.38 7.30
N LEU A 107 -9.97 7.63 6.96
CA LEU A 107 -8.98 8.04 5.96
C LEU A 107 -9.44 7.69 4.53
N PRO A 108 -9.14 8.55 3.53
CA PRO A 108 -9.57 8.35 2.14
C PRO A 108 -8.71 7.32 1.40
N TRP A 109 -8.31 6.24 2.05
CA TRP A 109 -7.27 5.34 1.54
C TRP A 109 -7.68 4.55 0.31
N GLN A 110 -8.96 4.22 0.17
CA GLN A 110 -9.45 3.54 -1.03
C GLN A 110 -9.17 4.41 -2.27
N ASN A 111 -9.36 5.73 -2.17
CA ASN A 111 -9.09 6.65 -3.28
C ASN A 111 -7.61 6.68 -3.66
N GLU A 112 -6.71 6.66 -2.66
CA GLU A 112 -5.26 6.62 -2.90
C GLU A 112 -4.81 5.29 -3.50
N VAL A 113 -5.34 4.17 -3.02
CA VAL A 113 -5.07 2.85 -3.61
C VAL A 113 -5.56 2.78 -5.05
N LEU A 114 -6.79 3.22 -5.31
CA LEU A 114 -7.36 3.24 -6.65
C LEU A 114 -6.58 4.15 -7.61
N ARG A 115 -6.07 5.29 -7.13
CA ARG A 115 -5.19 6.16 -7.91
C ARG A 115 -3.92 5.43 -8.34
N VAL A 116 -3.28 4.71 -7.43
CA VAL A 116 -2.06 3.93 -7.71
C VAL A 116 -2.36 2.76 -8.66
N LEU A 117 -3.46 2.02 -8.43
CA LEU A 117 -3.87 0.92 -9.31
C LEU A 117 -4.16 1.41 -10.73
N LYS A 118 -4.81 2.57 -10.87
CA LYS A 118 -5.04 3.20 -12.16
C LYS A 118 -3.73 3.55 -12.85
N ALA A 119 -2.82 4.25 -12.18
CA ALA A 119 -1.51 4.60 -12.74
C ALA A 119 -0.68 3.38 -13.17
N MET A 120 -0.73 2.30 -12.39
CA MET A 120 -0.05 1.04 -12.71
C MET A 120 -0.63 0.38 -13.97
N ARG A 121 -1.96 0.40 -14.13
CA ARG A 121 -2.66 -0.16 -15.30
C ARG A 121 -2.48 0.69 -16.56
N ASP A 122 -2.43 2.01 -16.38
CA ASP A 122 -2.25 2.97 -17.47
C ASP A 122 -0.79 3.00 -17.96
N TYR A 123 0.18 2.44 -17.21
CA TYR A 123 1.56 2.34 -17.65
C TYR A 123 1.69 1.24 -18.71
N PRO A 124 2.00 1.59 -19.98
CA PRO A 124 2.17 0.59 -21.02
C PRO A 124 3.37 -0.28 -20.65
N VAL A 125 3.14 -1.58 -20.47
CA VAL A 125 4.22 -2.56 -20.46
C VAL A 125 4.97 -2.36 -21.79
N PRO A 126 6.27 -2.01 -21.78
CA PRO A 126 7.05 -1.97 -23.01
C PRO A 126 6.88 -3.34 -23.67
N GLY A 127 6.35 -3.35 -24.90
CA GLY A 127 6.20 -4.59 -25.65
C GLY A 127 7.53 -5.36 -25.65
N PRO A 128 7.51 -6.70 -25.78
CA PRO A 128 8.73 -7.49 -25.76
C PRO A 128 9.73 -6.88 -26.73
N LEU A 129 10.95 -6.61 -26.23
CA LEU A 129 12.03 -6.06 -27.04
C LEU A 129 12.10 -6.90 -28.33
N PRO A 130 12.17 -6.27 -29.52
CA PRO A 130 12.23 -7.00 -30.77
C PRO A 130 13.39 -8.00 -30.67
N ARG A 131 13.07 -9.29 -30.84
CA ARG A 131 14.10 -10.34 -30.82
C ARG A 131 15.19 -9.91 -31.79
N PRO A 132 16.48 -9.86 -31.37
CA PRO A 132 17.55 -9.51 -32.28
C PRO A 132 17.45 -10.46 -33.47
N ARG A 133 17.25 -9.91 -34.67
CA ARG A 133 17.26 -10.68 -35.90
C ARG A 133 18.57 -11.45 -35.91
N ALA A 134 18.51 -12.78 -35.83
CA ALA A 134 19.68 -13.62 -36.00
C ALA A 134 20.28 -13.26 -37.37
N ARG A 135 21.41 -12.55 -37.39
CA ARG A 135 22.20 -12.42 -38.61
C ARG A 135 22.60 -13.83 -39.00
N GLY A 136 22.09 -14.30 -40.13
CA GLY A 136 22.43 -15.62 -40.65
C GLY A 136 23.91 -15.66 -41.00
N TRP A 137 24.72 -16.32 -40.17
CA TRP A 137 26.15 -16.58 -40.41
C TRP A 137 26.41 -17.64 -41.50
N ARG A 138 25.48 -17.84 -42.45
CA ARG A 138 25.50 -19.00 -43.36
C ARG A 138 25.65 -18.67 -44.85
N GLN A 139 26.20 -17.51 -45.23
CA GLN A 139 26.47 -17.23 -46.66
C GLN A 139 27.92 -16.85 -47.03
N ASP A 140 28.85 -16.64 -46.09
CA ASP A 140 30.20 -16.17 -46.45
C ASP A 140 31.27 -17.26 -46.65
N LEU A 141 30.92 -18.56 -46.57
CA LEU A 141 31.90 -19.64 -46.77
C LEU A 141 31.93 -20.24 -48.19
N ALA A 142 31.13 -19.72 -49.14
CA ALA A 142 31.11 -20.21 -50.53
C ALA A 142 31.99 -19.41 -51.51
N ALA A 143 32.68 -18.35 -51.06
CA ALA A 143 33.44 -17.44 -51.93
C ALA A 143 34.97 -17.49 -51.75
N ARG A 144 35.53 -18.59 -51.23
CA ARG A 144 36.98 -18.81 -51.13
C ARG A 144 37.40 -20.22 -51.53
N ALA A 145 36.95 -20.65 -52.72
CA ALA A 145 37.59 -21.71 -53.48
C ALA A 145 38.60 -21.08 -54.45
#